data_AF-A0A3R9WVZ6-F1
#
_entry.id   AF-A0A3R9WVZ6-F1
#
_cell.length_a   1.000
_cell.length_b   1.000
_cell.length_c   1.000
_cell.angle_alpha   90.00
_cell.angle_beta   90.00
_cell.angle_gamma   90.00
#
_symmetry.space_group_name_H-M   'P 1'
#
loop_
_entity.id
_entity.type
_entity.pdbx_description
1 polymer ?
#
loop_
_entity_poly.entity_id
_entity_poly.type
_entity_poly.pdbx_seq_one_letter_code
_entity_poly.pdbx_strand_id
1 'polypeptide(L)'
;MIEDMSDPLAHVFDPGNGWSTRIHPHLTGLPPHLAELVLHLASSDAGWNWRYKADTTWMRRTKALLKADGADALVRHAVRELAAGGSFHDQGDPEHIIREIGQVKPPSPARALAIGFLLAAGRLRADTDGLSADLALVARKNSQAMDTYHRVDHEIAGAAFAALGDLPGASAMDELWDLHQRITPSIHPHKVLVKSVKRAAARLGIPPQDIAERTVPRHGLQPDGTLTVGWIGRGVLWWNAAVDAVITLHDTGTVTVDWSDDDGRTTRTTAPFRTPSGYKTPLRADSVDLVRRHAKDIARTLEAERNRLASLAEDPDRTWSWRDWSRHYRDHPVTGVVARSLEWEYRLPDEDAFRPLDPADAGGAVPDTARVRLRPASAGRKTSPPAAPAGRPRTVGTTARPTSNE
;
A
#
# COMPACT_ATOMS: atom_id res chain seq x y z
N MET A 1 -32.15 -18.29 45.56
CA MET A 1 -30.85 -18.39 44.87
C MET A 1 -31.04 -17.74 43.52
N ILE A 2 -30.59 -16.50 43.41
CA ILE A 2 -30.43 -15.85 42.10
C ILE A 2 -29.11 -16.43 41.60
N GLU A 3 -29.15 -17.34 40.62
CA GLU A 3 -27.94 -17.72 39.89
C GLU A 3 -27.34 -16.42 39.36
N ASP A 4 -26.13 -16.13 39.81
CA ASP A 4 -25.27 -15.13 39.20
C ASP A 4 -25.00 -15.61 37.77
N MET A 5 -25.91 -15.25 36.85
CA MET A 5 -25.72 -15.36 35.42
C MET A 5 -24.60 -14.40 35.04
N SER A 6 -23.36 -14.80 35.36
CA SER A 6 -22.16 -14.18 34.81
C SER A 6 -22.37 -14.05 33.30
N ASP A 7 -22.27 -12.82 32.80
CA ASP A 7 -22.39 -12.53 31.37
C ASP A 7 -21.47 -13.49 30.60
N PRO A 8 -22.01 -14.39 29.75
CA PRO A 8 -21.20 -15.38 29.06
C PRO A 8 -20.15 -14.72 28.16
N LEU A 9 -20.33 -13.44 27.80
CA LEU A 9 -19.39 -12.67 27.00
C LEU A 9 -18.27 -12.01 27.83
N ALA A 10 -18.33 -12.02 29.17
CA ALA A 10 -17.37 -11.32 30.03
C ALA A 10 -15.90 -11.66 29.70
N HIS A 11 -15.61 -12.90 29.31
CA HIS A 11 -14.26 -13.38 29.02
C HIS A 11 -13.70 -12.96 27.64
N VAL A 12 -14.54 -12.43 26.74
CA VAL A 12 -14.11 -11.97 25.41
C VAL A 12 -13.87 -10.45 25.35
N PHE A 13 -14.15 -9.75 26.45
CA PHE A 13 -13.93 -8.31 26.58
C PHE A 13 -12.61 -7.97 27.22
N ASP A 14 -12.09 -6.81 26.86
CA ASP A 14 -10.91 -6.22 27.48
C ASP A 14 -11.18 -4.74 27.79
N PRO A 15 -11.43 -4.36 29.05
CA PRO A 15 -11.67 -2.97 29.42
C PRO A 15 -10.43 -2.08 29.23
N GLY A 16 -9.24 -2.66 29.06
CA GLY A 16 -8.02 -1.93 28.70
C GLY A 16 -7.91 -1.63 27.19
N ASN A 17 -8.82 -2.17 26.38
CA ASN A 17 -8.84 -1.98 24.93
C ASN A 17 -9.97 -1.01 24.53
N GLY A 18 -9.61 0.07 23.84
CA GLY A 18 -10.58 1.13 23.50
C GLY A 18 -11.64 0.68 22.49
N TRP A 19 -11.30 -0.17 21.51
CA TRP A 19 -12.29 -0.78 20.62
C TRP A 19 -13.26 -1.69 21.40
N SER A 20 -12.74 -2.56 22.27
CA SER A 20 -13.56 -3.45 23.11
C SER A 20 -14.52 -2.65 23.99
N THR A 21 -14.06 -1.54 24.55
CA THR A 21 -14.88 -0.61 25.35
C THR A 21 -16.00 0.02 24.52
N ARG A 22 -15.73 0.43 23.28
CA ARG A 22 -16.75 1.04 22.40
C ARG A 22 -17.84 0.07 21.95
N ILE A 23 -17.48 -1.18 21.69
CA ILE A 23 -18.47 -2.20 21.25
C ILE A 23 -19.24 -2.82 22.42
N HIS A 24 -18.69 -2.79 23.63
CA HIS A 24 -19.27 -3.48 24.80
C HIS A 24 -20.76 -3.16 25.03
N PRO A 25 -21.23 -1.89 24.98
CA PRO A 25 -22.66 -1.57 25.13
C PRO A 25 -23.57 -2.23 24.08
N HIS A 26 -23.06 -2.52 22.89
CA HIS A 26 -23.79 -3.20 21.81
C HIS A 26 -23.75 -4.73 21.93
N LEU A 27 -22.92 -5.25 22.84
CA LEU A 27 -22.80 -6.68 23.13
C LEU A 27 -23.48 -7.06 24.45
N THR A 28 -23.78 -6.10 25.32
CA THR A 28 -24.54 -6.31 26.55
C THR A 28 -26.02 -6.58 26.24
N GLY A 29 -26.59 -7.62 26.86
CA GLY A 29 -28.03 -7.92 26.75
C GLY A 29 -28.47 -8.44 25.38
N LEU A 30 -27.53 -8.98 24.59
CA LEU A 30 -27.84 -9.57 23.30
C LEU A 30 -28.81 -10.77 23.44
N PRO A 31 -29.74 -10.94 22.48
CA PRO A 31 -30.48 -12.19 22.35
C PRO A 31 -29.56 -13.41 22.25
N PRO A 32 -29.98 -14.60 22.72
CA PRO A 32 -29.11 -15.79 22.77
C PRO A 32 -28.43 -16.14 21.45
N HIS A 33 -29.11 -15.96 20.32
CA HIS A 33 -28.56 -16.24 18.98
C HIS A 33 -27.44 -15.26 18.56
N LEU A 34 -27.49 -13.99 19.00
CA LEU A 34 -26.42 -13.02 18.75
C LEU A 34 -25.27 -13.22 19.74
N ALA A 35 -25.56 -13.56 20.99
CA ALA A 35 -24.52 -13.94 21.95
C ALA A 35 -23.74 -15.18 21.46
N GLU A 36 -24.44 -16.18 20.90
CA GLU A 36 -23.81 -17.34 20.28
C GLU A 36 -22.92 -16.96 19.09
N LEU A 37 -23.36 -16.02 18.24
CA LEU A 37 -22.52 -15.47 17.17
C LEU A 37 -21.24 -14.86 17.75
N VAL A 38 -21.34 -13.99 18.74
CA VAL A 38 -20.18 -13.29 19.33
C VAL A 38 -19.18 -14.28 19.94
N LEU A 39 -19.65 -15.27 20.70
CA LEU A 39 -18.81 -16.34 21.25
C LEU A 39 -18.11 -17.13 20.14
N HIS A 40 -18.84 -17.48 19.08
CA HIS A 40 -18.26 -18.16 17.92
C HIS A 40 -17.20 -17.30 17.23
N LEU A 41 -17.44 -15.99 17.09
CA LEU A 41 -16.47 -15.06 16.49
C LEU A 41 -15.21 -14.90 17.37
N ALA A 42 -15.36 -14.86 18.69
CA ALA A 42 -14.23 -14.81 19.62
C ALA A 42 -13.33 -16.07 19.58
N SER A 43 -13.84 -17.19 19.06
CA SER A 43 -13.03 -18.40 18.84
C SER A 43 -12.13 -18.33 17.58
N SER A 44 -12.04 -17.16 16.91
CA SER A 44 -11.32 -17.04 15.65
C SER A 44 -9.84 -17.37 15.76
N ASP A 45 -9.17 -17.19 16.89
CA ASP A 45 -7.73 -17.48 17.02
C ASP A 45 -7.43 -18.98 16.90
N ALA A 46 -8.41 -19.86 17.18
CA ALA A 46 -8.32 -21.28 16.87
C ALA A 46 -8.47 -21.55 15.35
N GLY A 47 -9.15 -20.64 14.63
CA GLY A 47 -9.50 -20.77 13.22
C GLY A 47 -8.66 -19.93 12.25
N TRP A 48 -8.02 -18.86 12.69
CA TRP A 48 -7.23 -17.90 11.91
C TRP A 48 -5.76 -18.01 12.35
N ASN A 49 -4.95 -18.66 11.52
CA ASN A 49 -3.56 -18.92 11.85
C ASN A 49 -2.58 -17.89 11.25
N TRP A 50 -1.31 -17.99 11.63
CA TRP A 50 -0.20 -17.17 11.10
C TRP A 50 -0.03 -17.20 9.56
N ARG A 51 -0.73 -18.11 8.85
CA ARG A 51 -0.80 -18.17 7.38
C ARG A 51 -2.06 -17.50 6.82
N TYR A 52 -2.84 -16.82 7.66
CA TYR A 52 -4.05 -16.09 7.31
C TYR A 52 -5.10 -16.95 6.61
N LYS A 53 -5.26 -18.18 7.11
CA LYS A 53 -6.29 -19.11 6.66
C LYS A 53 -7.32 -19.24 7.76
N ALA A 54 -8.58 -18.99 7.41
CA ALA A 54 -9.72 -19.31 8.26
C ALA A 54 -10.08 -20.81 8.11
N ASP A 55 -10.34 -21.48 9.22
CA ASP A 55 -10.82 -22.85 9.26
C ASP A 55 -12.19 -22.99 8.57
N THR A 56 -12.34 -24.03 7.75
CA THR A 56 -13.55 -24.20 6.93
C THR A 56 -14.78 -24.54 7.77
N THR A 57 -14.61 -25.25 8.89
CA THR A 57 -15.70 -25.57 9.82
C THR A 57 -16.16 -24.32 10.55
N TRP A 58 -15.21 -23.54 11.08
CA TRP A 58 -15.48 -22.23 11.68
C TRP A 58 -16.23 -21.32 10.71
N MET A 59 -15.76 -21.21 9.47
CA MET A 59 -16.39 -20.40 8.43
C MET A 59 -17.83 -20.84 8.09
N ARG A 60 -18.08 -22.16 8.04
CA ARG A 60 -19.43 -22.69 7.79
C ARG A 60 -20.38 -22.33 8.92
N ARG A 61 -19.91 -22.43 10.18
CA ARG A 61 -20.70 -22.05 11.34
C ARG A 61 -20.98 -20.55 11.37
N THR A 62 -19.99 -19.70 11.07
CA THR A 62 -20.17 -18.24 10.94
C THR A 62 -21.28 -17.91 9.94
N LYS A 63 -21.26 -18.50 8.74
CA LYS A 63 -22.32 -18.30 7.73
C LYS A 63 -23.71 -18.73 8.21
N ALA A 64 -23.81 -19.75 9.05
CA ALA A 64 -25.08 -20.20 9.60
C ALA A 64 -25.62 -19.19 10.63
N LEU A 65 -24.75 -18.72 11.54
CA LEU A 65 -25.11 -17.77 12.60
C LEU A 65 -25.44 -16.37 12.04
N LEU A 66 -24.81 -15.95 10.95
CA LEU A 66 -25.13 -14.69 10.25
C LEU A 66 -26.53 -14.64 9.63
N LYS A 67 -27.29 -15.75 9.64
CA LYS A 67 -28.70 -15.75 9.19
C LYS A 67 -29.66 -15.19 10.24
N ALA A 68 -29.21 -15.03 11.48
CA ALA A 68 -30.07 -14.55 12.55
C ALA A 68 -30.35 -13.04 12.41
N ASP A 69 -31.55 -12.63 12.81
CA ASP A 69 -31.96 -11.23 12.75
C ASP A 69 -31.05 -10.37 13.64
N GLY A 70 -30.56 -9.25 13.07
CA GLY A 70 -29.64 -8.33 13.72
C GLY A 70 -28.15 -8.69 13.59
N ALA A 71 -27.79 -9.89 13.12
CA ALA A 71 -26.40 -10.33 13.00
C ALA A 71 -25.59 -9.45 12.03
N ASP A 72 -26.18 -9.10 10.90
CA ASP A 72 -25.55 -8.25 9.88
C ASP A 72 -25.27 -6.83 10.44
N ALA A 73 -26.25 -6.20 11.08
CA ALA A 73 -26.09 -4.88 11.70
C ALA A 73 -25.03 -4.89 12.80
N LEU A 74 -24.99 -5.95 13.61
CA LEU A 74 -23.98 -6.12 14.66
C LEU A 74 -22.56 -6.19 14.09
N VAL A 75 -22.34 -6.99 13.04
CA VAL A 75 -21.03 -7.12 12.39
C VAL A 75 -20.58 -5.79 11.79
N ARG A 76 -21.48 -5.07 11.10
CA ARG A 76 -21.15 -3.76 10.53
C ARG A 76 -20.78 -2.75 11.60
N HIS A 77 -21.54 -2.70 12.69
CA HIS A 77 -21.25 -1.82 13.80
C HIS A 77 -19.85 -2.11 14.38
N ALA A 78 -19.53 -3.38 14.64
CA ALA A 78 -18.22 -3.76 15.16
C ALA A 78 -17.06 -3.39 14.22
N VAL A 79 -17.24 -3.55 12.90
CA VAL A 79 -16.24 -3.14 11.89
C VAL A 79 -16.11 -1.63 11.81
N ARG A 80 -17.22 -0.89 11.90
CA ARG A 80 -17.20 0.58 11.94
C ARG A 80 -16.46 1.10 13.18
N GLU A 81 -16.64 0.46 14.32
CA GLU A 81 -15.89 0.80 15.55
C GLU A 81 -14.39 0.46 15.44
N LEU A 82 -14.01 -0.58 14.68
CA LEU A 82 -12.62 -0.85 14.30
C LEU A 82 -12.08 0.19 13.30
N ALA A 83 -12.93 0.71 12.44
CA ALA A 83 -12.57 1.74 11.47
C ALA A 83 -12.44 3.11 12.14
N ALA A 84 -13.15 3.36 13.25
CA ALA A 84 -13.01 4.55 14.09
C ALA A 84 -11.68 4.59 14.85
N GLY A 85 -11.32 5.77 15.37
CA GLY A 85 -10.19 5.94 16.30
C GLY A 85 -8.84 5.44 15.76
N GLY A 86 -8.02 4.81 16.62
CA GLY A 86 -6.75 4.20 16.24
C GLY A 86 -6.87 2.72 15.87
N SER A 87 -8.07 2.27 15.44
CA SER A 87 -8.44 0.87 15.23
C SER A 87 -8.39 0.03 16.51
N PHE A 88 -7.97 -1.23 16.43
CA PHE A 88 -7.94 -2.13 17.59
C PHE A 88 -7.07 -1.61 18.73
N HIS A 89 -5.97 -0.93 18.42
CA HIS A 89 -4.98 -0.51 19.42
C HIS A 89 -5.23 0.89 20.00
N ASP A 90 -6.09 1.70 19.38
CA ASP A 90 -6.31 3.12 19.71
C ASP A 90 -5.02 3.94 19.95
N GLN A 91 -3.94 3.54 19.27
CA GLN A 91 -2.63 4.14 19.43
C GLN A 91 -2.23 4.94 18.21
N GLY A 92 -2.28 6.27 18.35
CA GLY A 92 -1.84 7.23 17.34
C GLY A 92 -0.54 7.96 17.71
N ASP A 93 -0.02 7.76 18.92
CA ASP A 93 1.23 8.37 19.36
C ASP A 93 2.43 7.43 19.09
N PRO A 94 3.34 7.79 18.18
CA PRO A 94 4.54 7.01 17.91
C PRO A 94 5.50 6.92 19.12
N GLU A 95 5.53 7.92 20.00
CA GLU A 95 6.40 7.89 21.18
C GLU A 95 5.94 6.87 22.22
N HIS A 96 4.64 6.59 22.27
CA HIS A 96 4.09 5.60 23.17
C HIS A 96 4.68 4.21 22.91
N ILE A 97 4.89 3.86 21.63
CA ILE A 97 5.49 2.59 21.26
C ILE A 97 6.91 2.49 21.78
N ILE A 98 7.70 3.56 21.71
CA ILE A 98 9.06 3.60 22.25
C ILE A 98 9.05 3.27 23.75
N ARG A 99 8.07 3.77 24.50
CA ARG A 99 7.90 3.49 25.94
C ARG A 99 7.46 2.05 26.22
N GLU A 100 6.74 1.43 25.28
CA GLU A 100 6.30 0.03 25.36
C GLU A 100 7.33 -0.98 24.79
N ILE A 101 8.38 -0.54 24.08
CA ILE A 101 9.42 -1.45 23.57
C ILE A 101 10.01 -2.23 24.74
N GLY A 102 9.90 -3.57 24.68
CA GLY A 102 10.39 -4.49 25.71
C GLY A 102 9.35 -4.84 26.79
N GLN A 103 8.17 -4.21 26.80
CA GLN A 103 7.06 -4.64 27.65
C GLN A 103 6.32 -5.80 26.98
N VAL A 104 6.39 -6.99 27.60
CA VAL A 104 5.57 -8.14 27.17
C VAL A 104 4.21 -8.03 27.85
N LYS A 105 3.22 -7.50 27.13
CA LYS A 105 1.81 -7.58 27.55
C LYS A 105 1.19 -8.85 26.96
N PRO A 106 0.36 -9.59 27.71
CA PRO A 106 -0.42 -10.67 27.13
C PRO A 106 -1.34 -10.10 26.03
N PRO A 107 -1.59 -10.86 24.95
CA PRO A 107 -2.52 -10.42 23.92
C PRO A 107 -3.91 -10.21 24.52
N SER A 108 -4.55 -9.11 24.12
CA SER A 108 -5.91 -8.79 24.53
C SER A 108 -6.88 -9.89 24.07
N PRO A 109 -7.76 -10.43 24.95
CA PRO A 109 -8.76 -11.42 24.57
C PRO A 109 -9.74 -10.88 23.52
N ALA A 110 -9.94 -9.56 23.47
CA ALA A 110 -10.78 -8.90 22.47
C ALA A 110 -10.22 -9.00 21.04
N ARG A 111 -8.93 -9.33 20.87
CA ARG A 111 -8.28 -9.38 19.56
C ARG A 111 -8.85 -10.46 18.66
N ALA A 112 -9.09 -11.66 19.22
CA ALA A 112 -9.74 -12.74 18.51
C ALA A 112 -11.13 -12.28 18.04
N LEU A 113 -11.91 -11.68 18.94
CA LEU A 113 -13.23 -11.16 18.60
C LEU A 113 -13.18 -10.14 17.45
N ALA A 114 -12.21 -9.22 17.43
CA ALA A 114 -12.01 -8.26 16.34
C ALA A 114 -11.73 -8.95 15.00
N ILE A 115 -10.83 -9.94 14.99
CA ILE A 115 -10.53 -10.76 13.80
C ILE A 115 -11.80 -11.50 13.34
N GLY A 116 -12.54 -12.10 14.27
CA GLY A 116 -13.80 -12.78 14.00
C GLY A 116 -14.83 -11.87 13.30
N PHE A 117 -15.03 -10.65 13.80
CA PHE A 117 -15.91 -9.66 13.18
C PHE A 117 -15.48 -9.28 11.76
N LEU A 118 -14.19 -9.02 11.54
CA LEU A 118 -13.66 -8.73 10.20
C LEU A 118 -13.93 -9.90 9.24
N LEU A 119 -13.62 -11.13 9.64
CA LEU A 119 -13.84 -12.31 8.80
C LEU A 119 -15.34 -12.58 8.54
N ALA A 120 -16.20 -12.28 9.51
CA ALA A 120 -17.66 -12.36 9.35
C ALA A 120 -18.18 -11.33 8.35
N ALA A 121 -17.60 -10.12 8.30
CA ALA A 121 -18.00 -9.06 7.38
C ALA A 121 -17.89 -9.48 5.91
N GLY A 122 -16.82 -10.21 5.54
CA GLY A 122 -16.68 -10.77 4.19
C GLY A 122 -17.73 -11.82 3.81
N ARG A 123 -18.64 -12.20 4.73
CA ARG A 123 -19.72 -13.18 4.51
C ARG A 123 -21.10 -12.55 4.47
N LEU A 124 -21.18 -11.23 4.64
CA LEU A 124 -22.43 -10.51 4.46
C LEU A 124 -22.83 -10.51 2.98
N ARG A 125 -24.14 -10.43 2.73
CA ARG A 125 -24.70 -10.63 1.38
C ARG A 125 -24.48 -9.43 0.45
N ALA A 126 -24.25 -8.25 1.01
CA ALA A 126 -24.09 -7.02 0.26
C ALA A 126 -23.10 -6.11 1.00
N ASP A 127 -22.31 -5.39 0.21
CA ASP A 127 -21.65 -4.19 0.70
C ASP A 127 -22.69 -3.08 0.82
N THR A 128 -23.01 -2.69 2.05
CA THR A 128 -23.97 -1.64 2.36
C THR A 128 -23.47 -0.86 3.57
N ASP A 129 -23.92 0.38 3.71
CA ASP A 129 -23.48 1.32 4.75
C ASP A 129 -21.96 1.60 4.77
N GLY A 130 -21.28 1.49 3.62
CA GLY A 130 -19.85 1.77 3.50
C GLY A 130 -18.94 0.72 4.12
N LEU A 131 -19.41 -0.52 4.28
CA LEU A 131 -18.64 -1.60 4.90
C LEU A 131 -17.29 -1.86 4.22
N SER A 132 -17.22 -1.83 2.89
CA SER A 132 -15.94 -1.97 2.18
C SER A 132 -14.95 -0.87 2.56
N ALA A 133 -15.40 0.37 2.67
CA ALA A 133 -14.58 1.52 3.04
C ALA A 133 -14.11 1.41 4.50
N ASP A 134 -14.98 0.96 5.41
CA ASP A 134 -14.61 0.69 6.81
C ASP A 134 -13.54 -0.41 6.88
N LEU A 135 -13.71 -1.53 6.18
CA LEU A 135 -12.72 -2.61 6.08
C LEU A 135 -11.37 -2.12 5.51
N ALA A 136 -11.41 -1.28 4.48
CA ALA A 136 -10.22 -0.70 3.87
C ALA A 136 -9.50 0.25 4.83
N LEU A 137 -10.24 1.05 5.60
CA LEU A 137 -9.67 1.93 6.62
C LEU A 137 -9.02 1.12 7.75
N VAL A 138 -9.67 0.05 8.24
CA VAL A 138 -9.06 -0.89 9.19
C VAL A 138 -7.77 -1.47 8.63
N ALA A 139 -7.80 -1.93 7.37
CA ALA A 139 -6.64 -2.49 6.72
C ALA A 139 -5.47 -1.50 6.67
N ARG A 140 -5.71 -0.24 6.25
CA ARG A 140 -4.68 0.81 6.17
C ARG A 140 -4.03 1.13 7.52
N LYS A 141 -4.84 1.31 8.56
CA LYS A 141 -4.36 1.58 9.94
C LYS A 141 -3.45 0.47 10.47
N ASN A 142 -3.70 -0.76 10.04
CA ASN A 142 -2.96 -1.93 10.52
C ASN A 142 -1.85 -2.40 9.54
N SER A 143 -1.50 -1.61 8.51
CA SER A 143 -0.56 -2.02 7.45
C SER A 143 0.42 -0.94 6.97
N GLN A 144 0.69 0.08 7.78
CA GLN A 144 1.61 1.20 7.45
C GLN A 144 1.20 1.98 6.20
N ALA A 145 -0.10 2.05 5.91
CA ALA A 145 -0.66 2.74 4.73
C ALA A 145 -1.51 3.96 5.12
N MET A 146 -1.13 4.63 6.21
CA MET A 146 -1.73 5.86 6.71
C MET A 146 -0.66 6.96 6.76
N ASP A 147 -1.07 8.20 6.52
CA ASP A 147 -0.19 9.36 6.64
C ASP A 147 0.16 9.64 8.12
N THR A 148 -0.74 9.29 9.03
CA THR A 148 -0.55 9.35 10.49
C THR A 148 -0.15 8.01 11.07
N TYR A 149 0.53 8.03 12.22
CA TYR A 149 0.91 6.81 12.91
C TYR A 149 -0.30 6.01 13.36
N HIS A 150 -0.23 4.70 13.15
CA HIS A 150 -1.10 3.71 13.78
C HIS A 150 -0.28 2.48 14.13
N ARG A 151 -0.54 1.90 15.31
CA ARG A 151 0.07 0.63 15.69
C ARG A 151 -0.37 -0.48 14.72
N VAL A 152 0.62 -1.09 14.07
CA VAL A 152 0.42 -2.15 13.08
C VAL A 152 0.01 -3.45 13.76
N ASP A 153 -1.01 -4.10 13.21
CA ASP A 153 -1.38 -5.47 13.55
C ASP A 153 -1.62 -6.29 12.29
N HIS A 154 -0.64 -7.13 11.97
CA HIS A 154 -0.63 -7.89 10.74
C HIS A 154 -1.79 -8.90 10.62
N GLU A 155 -2.40 -9.35 11.73
CA GLU A 155 -3.53 -10.27 11.66
C GLU A 155 -4.85 -9.56 11.47
N ILE A 156 -5.03 -8.40 12.09
CA ILE A 156 -6.17 -7.51 11.83
C ILE A 156 -6.14 -7.05 10.37
N ALA A 157 -4.98 -6.61 9.86
CA ALA A 157 -4.84 -6.25 8.44
C ALA A 157 -5.12 -7.43 7.51
N GLY A 158 -4.56 -8.62 7.81
CA GLY A 158 -4.82 -9.83 7.03
C GLY A 158 -6.29 -10.22 7.01
N ALA A 159 -7.00 -10.10 8.14
CA ALA A 159 -8.41 -10.41 8.25
C ALA A 159 -9.27 -9.43 7.42
N ALA A 160 -8.95 -8.13 7.47
CA ALA A 160 -9.59 -7.11 6.66
C ALA A 160 -9.38 -7.35 5.14
N PHE A 161 -8.15 -7.71 4.71
CA PHE A 161 -7.91 -8.09 3.32
C PHE A 161 -8.72 -9.31 2.90
N ALA A 162 -8.77 -10.35 3.74
CA ALA A 162 -9.55 -11.55 3.45
C ALA A 162 -11.05 -11.24 3.33
N ALA A 163 -11.56 -10.40 4.24
CA ALA A 163 -12.94 -9.94 4.25
C ALA A 163 -13.31 -9.20 2.96
N LEU A 164 -12.51 -8.22 2.54
CA LEU A 164 -12.69 -7.50 1.27
C LEU A 164 -12.67 -8.45 0.06
N GLY A 165 -11.78 -9.44 0.06
CA GLY A 165 -11.72 -10.45 -1.01
C GLY A 165 -12.98 -11.31 -1.12
N ASP A 166 -13.67 -11.51 0.00
CA ASP A 166 -14.90 -12.31 0.08
C ASP A 166 -16.18 -11.47 -0.07
N LEU A 167 -16.15 -10.18 0.24
CA LEU A 167 -17.29 -9.26 0.16
C LEU A 167 -17.74 -9.07 -1.31
N PRO A 168 -19.04 -9.18 -1.62
CA PRO A 168 -19.54 -8.98 -2.98
C PRO A 168 -19.62 -7.49 -3.33
N GLY A 169 -19.46 -7.17 -4.62
CA GLY A 169 -19.65 -5.81 -5.15
C GLY A 169 -18.39 -5.20 -5.76
N ALA A 170 -18.60 -4.17 -6.59
CA ALA A 170 -17.52 -3.43 -7.25
C ALA A 170 -16.72 -2.58 -6.26
N SER A 171 -17.39 -1.96 -5.28
CA SER A 171 -16.75 -1.12 -4.25
C SER A 171 -15.65 -1.86 -3.47
N ALA A 172 -15.88 -3.12 -3.09
CA ALA A 172 -14.87 -3.93 -2.42
C ALA A 172 -13.63 -4.17 -3.30
N MET A 173 -13.82 -4.26 -4.61
CA MET A 173 -12.72 -4.38 -5.56
C MET A 173 -11.97 -3.04 -5.73
N ASP A 174 -12.69 -1.91 -5.73
CA ASP A 174 -12.10 -0.56 -5.72
C ASP A 174 -11.18 -0.34 -4.52
N GLU A 175 -11.62 -0.74 -3.33
CA GLU A 175 -10.80 -0.70 -2.12
C GLU A 175 -9.57 -1.62 -2.22
N LEU A 176 -9.73 -2.83 -2.76
CA LEU A 176 -8.60 -3.76 -2.95
C LEU A 176 -7.55 -3.22 -3.94
N TRP A 177 -7.97 -2.51 -4.99
CA TRP A 177 -7.02 -1.84 -5.91
C TRP A 177 -6.25 -0.73 -5.20
N ASP A 178 -6.91 0.13 -4.42
CA ASP A 178 -6.24 1.19 -3.67
C ASP A 178 -5.25 0.61 -2.64
N LEU A 179 -5.68 -0.38 -1.87
CA LEU A 179 -4.84 -1.07 -0.89
C LEU A 179 -3.60 -1.69 -1.54
N HIS A 180 -3.75 -2.38 -2.67
CA HIS A 180 -2.62 -3.01 -3.36
C HIS A 180 -1.61 -1.98 -3.90
N GLN A 181 -2.06 -0.79 -4.28
CA GLN A 181 -1.16 0.27 -4.75
C GLN A 181 -0.39 0.93 -3.60
N ARG A 182 -1.03 1.11 -2.43
CA ARG A 182 -0.45 1.82 -1.28
C ARG A 182 0.45 0.95 -0.40
N ILE A 183 0.06 -0.31 -0.21
CA ILE A 183 0.74 -1.19 0.74
C ILE A 183 2.03 -1.75 0.15
N THR A 184 3.11 -1.60 0.90
CA THR A 184 4.42 -2.13 0.49
C THR A 184 4.40 -3.67 0.44
N PRO A 185 4.96 -4.31 -0.61
CA PRO A 185 5.01 -5.77 -0.73
C PRO A 185 5.74 -6.52 0.40
N SER A 186 6.53 -5.81 1.22
CA SER A 186 7.34 -6.37 2.30
C SER A 186 6.54 -6.72 3.56
N ILE A 187 5.31 -6.22 3.71
CA ILE A 187 4.52 -6.52 4.91
C ILE A 187 4.05 -7.99 4.90
N HIS A 188 4.01 -8.62 6.09
CA HIS A 188 3.66 -10.03 6.25
C HIS A 188 2.30 -10.42 5.60
N PRO A 189 1.20 -9.65 5.77
CA PRO A 189 -0.10 -10.00 5.17
C PRO A 189 -0.23 -9.67 3.68
N HIS A 190 0.79 -9.17 3.00
CA HIS A 190 0.69 -8.79 1.57
C HIS A 190 0.28 -9.98 0.67
N LYS A 191 0.72 -11.20 1.00
CA LYS A 191 0.29 -12.42 0.28
C LYS A 191 -1.22 -12.67 0.38
N VAL A 192 -1.87 -12.21 1.44
CA VAL A 192 -3.32 -12.28 1.61
C VAL A 192 -3.98 -11.25 0.71
N LEU A 193 -3.50 -10.01 0.71
CA LEU A 193 -3.98 -8.94 -0.16
C LEU A 193 -3.96 -9.36 -1.63
N VAL A 194 -2.84 -9.91 -2.13
CA VAL A 194 -2.74 -10.43 -3.50
C VAL A 194 -3.77 -11.53 -3.79
N LYS A 195 -4.01 -12.44 -2.85
CA LYS A 195 -5.02 -13.50 -3.01
C LYS A 195 -6.43 -12.95 -3.00
N SER A 196 -6.71 -11.96 -2.17
CA SER A 196 -8.00 -11.29 -2.08
C SER A 196 -8.32 -10.54 -3.36
N VAL A 197 -7.37 -9.79 -3.92
CA VAL A 197 -7.47 -9.16 -5.24
C VAL A 197 -7.82 -10.19 -6.31
N LYS A 198 -7.06 -11.30 -6.39
CA LYS A 198 -7.32 -12.36 -7.39
C LYS A 198 -8.70 -12.99 -7.24
N ARG A 199 -9.15 -13.23 -5.99
CA ARG A 199 -10.46 -13.83 -5.71
C ARG A 199 -11.61 -12.90 -6.08
N ALA A 200 -11.52 -11.63 -5.69
CA ALA A 200 -12.53 -10.62 -6.02
C ALA A 200 -12.59 -10.35 -7.52
N ALA A 201 -11.43 -10.20 -8.17
CA ALA A 201 -11.34 -10.04 -9.63
C ALA A 201 -11.96 -11.21 -10.40
N ALA A 202 -11.66 -12.46 -10.00
CA ALA A 202 -12.26 -13.65 -10.62
C ALA A 202 -13.78 -13.68 -10.49
N ARG A 203 -14.33 -13.27 -9.33
CA ARG A 203 -15.79 -13.17 -9.11
C ARG A 203 -16.44 -12.11 -10.00
N LEU A 204 -15.71 -11.05 -10.34
CA LEU A 204 -16.19 -9.95 -11.20
C LEU A 204 -15.85 -10.15 -12.69
N GLY A 205 -15.24 -11.27 -13.07
CA GLY A 205 -14.86 -11.54 -14.46
C GLY A 205 -13.75 -10.65 -14.99
N ILE A 206 -12.92 -10.08 -14.12
CA ILE A 206 -11.85 -9.16 -14.50
C ILE A 206 -10.65 -9.98 -15.05
N PRO A 207 -10.20 -9.70 -16.28
CA PRO A 207 -9.17 -10.50 -16.91
C PRO A 207 -7.79 -10.29 -16.24
N PRO A 208 -6.87 -11.28 -16.30
CA PRO A 208 -5.56 -11.18 -15.67
C PRO A 208 -4.74 -9.96 -16.09
N GLN A 209 -4.85 -9.52 -17.36
CA GLN A 209 -4.16 -8.32 -17.84
C GLN A 209 -4.62 -7.06 -17.09
N ASP A 210 -5.93 -6.87 -16.88
CA ASP A 210 -6.47 -5.70 -16.18
C ASP A 210 -6.10 -5.72 -14.70
N ILE A 211 -5.92 -6.91 -14.11
CA ILE A 211 -5.35 -7.04 -12.76
C ILE A 211 -3.91 -6.53 -12.75
N ALA A 212 -3.07 -6.97 -13.69
CA ALA A 212 -1.67 -6.54 -13.76
C ALA A 212 -1.55 -5.02 -13.92
N GLU A 213 -2.39 -4.40 -14.74
CA GLU A 213 -2.45 -2.94 -14.93
C GLU A 213 -2.82 -2.18 -13.65
N ARG A 214 -3.74 -2.69 -12.84
CA ARG A 214 -4.31 -1.98 -11.69
C ARG A 214 -3.60 -2.25 -10.36
N THR A 215 -2.64 -3.18 -10.34
CA THR A 215 -1.97 -3.67 -9.13
C THR A 215 -0.48 -3.30 -9.06
N VAL A 216 -0.01 -2.40 -9.93
CA VAL A 216 1.37 -1.90 -9.85
C VAL A 216 1.57 -1.16 -8.51
N PRO A 217 2.53 -1.55 -7.66
CA PRO A 217 2.77 -0.85 -6.40
C PRO A 217 3.31 0.57 -6.62
N ARG A 218 2.83 1.53 -5.84
CA ARG A 218 3.34 2.91 -5.82
C ARG A 218 4.55 3.09 -4.91
N HIS A 219 4.81 2.12 -4.02
CA HIS A 219 5.93 2.14 -3.06
C HIS A 219 5.97 3.35 -2.12
N GLY A 220 4.84 4.04 -1.93
CA GLY A 220 4.77 5.29 -1.16
C GLY A 220 5.38 6.50 -1.86
N LEU A 221 5.73 6.39 -3.16
CA LEU A 221 6.20 7.51 -3.96
C LEU A 221 5.07 8.53 -4.13
N GLN A 222 5.42 9.79 -3.89
CA GLN A 222 4.60 10.95 -4.21
C GLN A 222 4.53 11.18 -5.73
N PRO A 223 3.60 12.03 -6.22
CA PRO A 223 3.47 12.31 -7.65
C PRO A 223 4.76 12.83 -8.32
N ASP A 224 5.65 13.46 -7.55
CA ASP A 224 6.95 13.95 -8.02
C ASP A 224 8.06 12.87 -8.06
N GLY A 225 7.72 11.62 -7.72
CA GLY A 225 8.67 10.50 -7.71
C GLY A 225 9.53 10.44 -6.45
N THR A 226 9.22 11.20 -5.40
CA THR A 226 9.97 11.18 -4.13
C THR A 226 9.27 10.36 -3.05
N LEU A 227 10.06 9.76 -2.17
CA LEU A 227 9.61 9.13 -0.93
C LEU A 227 10.53 9.60 0.20
N THR A 228 9.94 10.25 1.20
CA THR A 228 10.64 10.59 2.44
C THR A 228 10.49 9.46 3.45
N VAL A 229 11.63 9.04 3.98
CA VAL A 229 11.79 8.01 5.01
C VAL A 229 12.43 8.67 6.23
N GLY A 230 11.95 8.33 7.42
CA GLY A 230 12.59 8.78 8.63
C GLY A 230 12.26 7.94 9.85
N TRP A 231 12.72 8.42 11.00
CA TRP A 231 12.36 7.85 12.29
C TRP A 231 10.85 7.89 12.54
N ILE A 232 10.38 7.06 13.48
CA ILE A 232 8.96 7.03 13.88
C ILE A 232 8.49 8.46 14.17
N GLY A 233 7.52 8.95 13.40
CA GLY A 233 7.05 10.34 13.46
C GLY A 233 7.25 11.11 12.16
N ARG A 234 8.13 10.62 11.27
CA ARG A 234 8.69 11.41 10.17
C ARG A 234 8.59 10.68 8.82
N GLY A 235 8.13 11.39 7.81
CA GLY A 235 8.05 10.91 6.43
C GLY A 235 6.73 10.25 6.06
N VAL A 236 6.64 9.81 4.80
CA VAL A 236 5.40 9.28 4.19
C VAL A 236 5.18 7.80 4.55
N LEU A 237 6.26 7.10 4.90
CA LEU A 237 6.21 5.72 5.37
C LEU A 237 6.76 5.63 6.80
N TRP A 238 5.95 5.09 7.69
CA TRP A 238 6.30 4.82 9.08
C TRP A 238 7.17 3.57 9.17
N TRP A 239 8.42 3.70 8.72
CA TRP A 239 9.45 2.70 8.98
C TRP A 239 10.09 2.97 10.34
N ASN A 240 10.49 1.92 11.02
CA ASN A 240 11.39 2.03 12.18
C ASN A 240 12.83 2.21 11.68
N ALA A 241 13.06 3.13 10.74
CA ALA A 241 14.38 3.44 10.22
C ALA A 241 15.01 4.51 11.09
N ALA A 242 16.11 4.18 11.78
CA ALA A 242 16.90 5.11 12.59
C ALA A 242 17.73 6.12 11.77
N VAL A 243 17.27 6.43 10.55
CA VAL A 243 17.94 7.29 9.57
C VAL A 243 16.88 8.03 8.75
N ASP A 244 17.13 9.30 8.47
CA ASP A 244 16.31 10.10 7.56
C ASP A 244 16.90 10.02 6.15
N ALA A 245 16.05 9.79 5.14
CA ALA A 245 16.46 9.65 3.75
C ALA A 245 15.34 10.05 2.79
N VAL A 246 15.72 10.47 1.59
CA VAL A 246 14.82 10.68 0.45
C VAL A 246 15.20 9.70 -0.65
N ILE A 247 14.27 8.82 -1.02
CA ILE A 247 14.37 7.98 -2.20
C ILE A 247 13.73 8.74 -3.36
N THR A 248 14.42 8.86 -4.49
CA THR A 248 13.90 9.54 -5.70
C THR A 248 13.93 8.60 -6.88
N LEU A 249 12.78 8.41 -7.54
CA LEU A 249 12.67 7.86 -8.87
C LEU A 249 12.66 9.01 -9.88
N HIS A 250 13.75 9.17 -10.62
CA HIS A 250 13.89 10.21 -11.64
C HIS A 250 13.14 9.82 -12.92
N ASP A 251 12.72 10.81 -13.72
CA ASP A 251 12.11 10.59 -15.04
C ASP A 251 13.04 9.83 -16.02
N THR A 252 14.35 9.81 -15.76
CA THR A 252 15.31 8.97 -16.50
C THR A 252 15.18 7.48 -16.18
N GLY A 253 14.37 7.11 -15.21
CA GLY A 253 14.23 5.75 -14.70
C GLY A 253 15.37 5.32 -13.77
N THR A 254 16.13 6.28 -13.23
CA THR A 254 17.16 6.04 -12.21
C THR A 254 16.54 6.17 -10.82
N VAL A 255 16.91 5.28 -9.89
CA VAL A 255 16.52 5.40 -8.47
C VAL A 255 17.73 5.81 -7.64
N THR A 256 17.62 6.90 -6.87
CA THR A 256 18.67 7.39 -5.97
C THR A 256 18.19 7.45 -4.53
N VAL A 257 19.15 7.40 -3.59
CA VAL A 257 18.90 7.61 -2.16
C VAL A 257 19.81 8.75 -1.70
N ASP A 258 19.19 9.79 -1.16
CA ASP A 258 19.87 10.91 -0.53
C ASP A 258 19.64 10.83 0.99
N TRP A 259 20.71 10.90 1.78
CA TRP A 259 20.63 10.78 3.23
C TRP A 259 20.58 12.16 3.86
N SER A 260 19.73 12.33 4.86
CA SER A 260 19.65 13.57 5.65
C SER A 260 20.44 13.42 6.95
N ASP A 261 21.13 14.49 7.35
CA ASP A 261 21.66 14.61 8.70
C ASP A 261 20.62 15.22 9.68
N ASP A 262 21.01 15.34 10.95
CA ASP A 262 20.14 15.87 12.01
C ASP A 262 19.74 17.34 11.78
N ASP A 263 20.50 18.08 10.95
CA ASP A 263 20.23 19.46 10.53
C ASP A 263 19.35 19.54 9.27
N GLY A 264 18.90 18.39 8.74
CA GLY A 264 18.04 18.29 7.56
C GLY A 264 18.78 18.47 6.23
N ARG A 265 20.12 18.51 6.23
CA ARG A 265 20.92 18.64 5.01
C ARG A 265 21.01 17.29 4.32
N THR A 266 20.50 17.23 3.09
CA THR A 266 20.55 16.04 2.24
C THR A 266 21.87 15.94 1.50
N THR A 267 22.50 14.77 1.43
CA THR A 267 23.59 14.49 0.49
C THR A 267 23.48 13.11 -0.12
N ARG A 268 23.82 13.05 -1.41
CA ARG A 268 23.92 11.82 -2.18
C ARG A 268 25.20 11.07 -1.86
N THR A 269 25.11 10.05 -1.02
CA THR A 269 26.22 9.17 -0.67
C THR A 269 25.78 7.71 -0.68
N THR A 270 26.72 6.79 -0.82
CA THR A 270 26.42 5.35 -0.81
C THR A 270 25.90 4.88 0.55
N ALA A 271 26.24 5.57 1.64
CA ALA A 271 25.77 5.34 3.01
C ALA A 271 25.57 6.69 3.71
N PRO A 272 24.77 6.77 4.79
CA PRO A 272 24.62 8.00 5.56
C PRO A 272 25.97 8.50 6.11
N PHE A 273 26.00 9.73 6.62
CA PHE A 273 27.24 10.32 7.13
C PHE A 273 27.73 9.62 8.41
N ARG A 274 29.06 9.45 8.52
CA ARG A 274 29.68 9.10 9.79
C ARG A 274 29.75 10.35 10.67
N THR A 275 29.13 10.35 11.83
CA THR A 275 29.33 11.38 12.86
C THR A 275 30.71 11.20 13.53
N PRO A 276 31.29 12.24 14.17
CA PRO A 276 32.59 12.17 14.87
C PRO A 276 32.68 11.08 15.95
N SER A 277 31.54 10.64 16.49
CA SER A 277 31.41 9.53 17.45
C SER A 277 31.35 8.13 16.80
N GLY A 278 31.59 8.04 15.48
CA GLY A 278 31.31 6.85 14.68
C GLY A 278 29.81 6.55 14.58
N TYR A 279 29.46 5.45 13.93
CA TYR A 279 28.13 4.86 14.11
C TYR A 279 28.11 4.17 15.48
N LYS A 280 27.32 4.68 16.43
CA LYS A 280 26.92 3.84 17.55
C LYS A 280 25.85 2.85 17.07
N THR A 281 26.19 1.56 17.15
CA THR A 281 25.25 0.43 17.33
C THR A 281 24.60 -0.20 16.07
N PRO A 282 24.48 -1.55 16.01
CA PRO A 282 23.87 -2.33 14.91
C PRO A 282 22.50 -1.85 14.36
N LEU A 283 21.66 -1.17 15.16
CA LEU A 283 20.33 -0.70 14.72
C LEU A 283 20.35 0.23 13.48
N ARG A 284 21.44 0.97 13.26
CA ARG A 284 21.57 1.85 12.08
C ARG A 284 21.90 1.08 10.81
N ALA A 285 22.63 -0.03 10.89
CA ALA A 285 22.97 -0.85 9.72
C ALA A 285 21.71 -1.49 9.11
N ASP A 286 20.85 -2.07 9.95
CA ASP A 286 19.57 -2.64 9.53
C ASP A 286 18.65 -1.60 8.89
N SER A 287 18.67 -0.36 9.41
CA SER A 287 17.89 0.77 8.89
C SER A 287 18.39 1.21 7.50
N VAL A 288 19.71 1.30 7.31
CA VAL A 288 20.30 1.61 5.99
C VAL A 288 19.97 0.51 4.97
N ASP A 289 20.06 -0.75 5.38
CA ASP A 289 19.74 -1.87 4.51
C ASP A 289 18.24 -1.98 4.21
N LEU A 290 17.37 -1.55 5.13
CA LEU A 290 15.94 -1.39 4.88
C LEU A 290 15.68 -0.37 3.76
N VAL A 291 16.22 0.85 3.89
CA VAL A 291 16.05 1.92 2.89
C VAL A 291 16.57 1.49 1.52
N ARG A 292 17.76 0.89 1.46
CA ARG A 292 18.35 0.38 0.21
C ARG A 292 17.53 -0.74 -0.41
N ARG A 293 16.98 -1.65 0.40
CA ARG A 293 16.09 -2.71 -0.11
C ARG A 293 14.84 -2.12 -0.75
N HIS A 294 14.24 -1.10 -0.14
CA HIS A 294 13.08 -0.44 -0.73
C HIS A 294 13.40 0.28 -2.04
N ALA A 295 14.55 0.98 -2.12
CA ALA A 295 15.02 1.58 -3.38
C ALA A 295 15.20 0.52 -4.49
N LYS A 296 15.73 -0.66 -4.15
CA LYS A 296 15.84 -1.80 -5.08
C LYS A 296 14.48 -2.36 -5.49
N ASP A 297 13.51 -2.38 -4.58
CA ASP A 297 12.15 -2.85 -4.87
C ASP A 297 11.44 -1.92 -5.86
N ILE A 298 11.61 -0.60 -5.72
CA ILE A 298 11.14 0.40 -6.72
C ILE A 298 11.77 0.13 -8.09
N ALA A 299 13.10 -0.02 -8.14
CA ALA A 299 13.81 -0.30 -9.39
C ALA A 299 13.35 -1.61 -10.05
N ARG A 300 13.07 -2.64 -9.26
CA ARG A 300 12.53 -3.92 -9.76
C ARG A 300 11.12 -3.77 -10.34
N THR A 301 10.25 -2.99 -9.70
CA THR A 301 8.92 -2.69 -10.25
C THR A 301 9.03 -1.89 -11.55
N LEU A 302 9.92 -0.89 -11.61
CA LEU A 302 10.15 -0.14 -12.84
C LEU A 302 10.59 -1.05 -14.00
N GLU A 303 11.51 -1.98 -13.74
CA GLU A 303 11.97 -2.92 -14.76
C GLU A 303 10.86 -3.90 -15.21
N ALA A 304 10.04 -4.38 -14.28
CA ALA A 304 8.88 -5.18 -14.63
C ALA A 304 7.89 -4.40 -15.52
N GLU A 305 7.67 -3.12 -15.23
CA GLU A 305 6.82 -2.24 -16.02
C GLU A 305 7.39 -1.94 -17.40
N ARG A 306 8.72 -1.76 -17.54
CA ARG A 306 9.36 -1.64 -18.86
C ARG A 306 9.06 -2.84 -19.75
N ASN A 307 9.26 -4.05 -19.23
CA ASN A 307 9.00 -5.27 -19.97
C ASN A 307 7.50 -5.42 -20.31
N ARG A 308 6.62 -5.13 -19.35
CA ARG A 308 5.16 -5.20 -19.56
C ARG A 308 4.68 -4.24 -20.63
N LEU A 309 5.10 -2.96 -20.58
CA LEU A 309 4.68 -1.96 -21.56
C LEU A 309 5.29 -2.23 -22.94
N ALA A 310 6.52 -2.76 -23.00
CA ALA A 310 7.11 -3.20 -24.26
C ALA A 310 6.26 -4.31 -24.91
N SER A 311 5.86 -5.34 -24.15
CA SER A 311 4.95 -6.38 -24.65
C SER A 311 3.57 -5.84 -25.03
N LEU A 312 3.04 -4.83 -24.33
CA LEU A 312 1.78 -4.19 -24.71
C LEU A 312 1.89 -3.39 -26.01
N ALA A 313 3.05 -2.80 -26.32
CA ALA A 313 3.27 -2.08 -27.56
C ALA A 313 3.34 -2.99 -28.80
N GLU A 314 3.48 -4.31 -28.61
CA GLU A 314 3.41 -5.31 -29.68
C GLU A 314 1.97 -5.60 -30.12
N ASP A 315 0.96 -5.21 -29.34
CA ASP A 315 -0.47 -5.35 -29.64
C ASP A 315 -1.04 -4.01 -30.16
N PRO A 316 -1.15 -3.82 -31.49
CA PRO A 316 -1.60 -2.55 -32.08
C PRO A 316 -3.10 -2.28 -31.92
N ASP A 317 -3.89 -3.30 -31.53
CA ASP A 317 -5.34 -3.23 -31.37
C ASP A 317 -5.74 -2.91 -29.93
N ARG A 318 -4.81 -3.04 -28.98
CA ARG A 318 -5.05 -2.68 -27.58
C ARG A 318 -5.23 -1.16 -27.46
N THR A 319 -6.39 -0.77 -26.95
CA THR A 319 -6.73 0.61 -26.67
C THR A 319 -7.25 0.76 -25.23
N TRP A 320 -7.00 1.94 -24.65
CA TRP A 320 -7.51 2.34 -23.34
C TRP A 320 -8.37 3.58 -23.49
N SER A 321 -9.29 3.80 -22.53
CA SER A 321 -9.84 5.15 -22.37
C SER A 321 -8.74 6.09 -21.88
N TRP A 322 -8.81 7.37 -22.25
CA TRP A 322 -7.86 8.37 -21.76
C TRP A 322 -7.85 8.45 -20.23
N ARG A 323 -9.02 8.31 -19.61
CA ARG A 323 -9.15 8.26 -18.15
C ARG A 323 -8.35 7.12 -17.53
N ASP A 324 -8.46 5.91 -18.10
CA ASP A 324 -7.76 4.73 -17.56
C ASP A 324 -6.25 4.79 -17.87
N TRP A 325 -5.88 5.26 -19.06
CA TRP A 325 -4.49 5.52 -19.44
C TRP A 325 -3.83 6.52 -18.50
N SER A 326 -4.50 7.64 -18.24
CA SER A 326 -4.03 8.68 -17.32
C SER A 326 -3.82 8.10 -15.93
N ARG A 327 -4.83 7.43 -15.39
CA ARG A 327 -4.82 6.93 -14.00
C ARG A 327 -3.81 5.80 -13.75
N HIS A 328 -3.74 4.83 -14.66
CA HIS A 328 -2.99 3.58 -14.42
C HIS A 328 -1.60 3.58 -15.07
N TYR A 329 -1.37 4.46 -16.04
CA TYR A 329 -0.09 4.54 -16.76
C TYR A 329 0.56 5.90 -16.57
N ARG A 330 0.03 6.97 -17.18
CA ARG A 330 0.70 8.28 -17.25
C ARG A 330 0.99 8.89 -15.88
N ASP A 331 0.00 8.91 -15.00
CA ASP A 331 0.04 9.61 -13.70
C ASP A 331 0.47 8.67 -12.56
N HIS A 332 0.78 7.41 -12.88
CA HIS A 332 1.31 6.48 -11.90
C HIS A 332 2.80 6.80 -11.65
N PRO A 333 3.27 6.90 -10.40
CA PRO A 333 4.63 7.35 -10.09
C PRO A 333 5.73 6.45 -10.67
N VAL A 334 5.48 5.12 -10.75
CA VAL A 334 6.43 4.16 -11.35
C VAL A 334 6.16 3.96 -12.84
N THR A 335 5.00 3.40 -13.21
CA THR A 335 4.62 3.16 -14.61
C THR A 335 4.69 4.41 -15.48
N GLY A 336 4.39 5.59 -14.95
CA GLY A 336 4.42 6.85 -15.70
C GLY A 336 5.79 7.20 -16.25
N VAL A 337 6.87 6.86 -15.54
CA VAL A 337 8.24 7.04 -16.03
C VAL A 337 8.47 6.24 -17.31
N VAL A 338 7.96 5.01 -17.37
CA VAL A 338 8.04 4.17 -18.57
C VAL A 338 7.07 4.67 -19.64
N ALA A 339 5.81 4.89 -19.27
CA ALA A 339 4.75 5.26 -20.20
C ALA A 339 5.10 6.55 -20.94
N ARG A 340 5.58 7.59 -20.24
CA ARG A 340 5.96 8.89 -20.83
C ARG A 340 7.20 8.82 -21.72
N SER A 341 7.98 7.74 -21.67
CA SER A 341 9.10 7.51 -22.59
C SER A 341 8.67 6.86 -23.92
N LEU A 342 7.41 6.40 -24.00
CA LEU A 342 6.86 5.74 -25.18
C LEU A 342 6.05 6.73 -26.03
N GLU A 343 5.92 6.40 -27.30
CA GLU A 343 5.15 7.20 -28.25
C GLU A 343 3.68 6.75 -28.23
N TRP A 344 2.74 7.70 -28.14
CA TRP A 344 1.33 7.40 -28.04
C TRP A 344 0.58 7.88 -29.28
N GLU A 345 -0.58 7.28 -29.51
CA GLU A 345 -1.58 7.80 -30.41
C GLU A 345 -2.92 7.88 -29.69
N TYR A 346 -3.75 8.84 -30.08
CA TYR A 346 -5.10 8.95 -29.56
C TYR A 346 -6.12 9.18 -30.67
N ARG A 347 -7.37 8.90 -30.35
CA ARG A 347 -8.53 9.08 -31.23
C ARG A 347 -9.70 9.62 -30.42
N LEU A 348 -10.38 10.64 -30.92
CA LEU A 348 -11.60 11.15 -30.31
C LEU A 348 -12.79 10.19 -30.58
N PRO A 349 -13.87 10.22 -29.77
CA PRO A 349 -15.01 9.31 -29.94
C PRO A 349 -15.60 9.31 -31.35
N ASP A 350 -15.62 10.48 -32.00
CA ASP A 350 -16.26 10.71 -33.31
C ASP A 350 -15.26 10.69 -34.49
N GLU A 351 -14.01 10.31 -34.26
CA GLU A 351 -12.96 10.22 -35.29
C GLU A 351 -12.59 8.76 -35.53
N ASP A 352 -12.27 8.37 -36.76
CA ASP A 352 -11.83 7.01 -37.08
C ASP A 352 -10.30 6.82 -37.04
N ALA A 353 -9.56 7.92 -37.20
CA ALA A 353 -8.10 7.89 -37.29
C ALA A 353 -7.42 8.18 -35.95
N PHE A 354 -6.39 7.39 -35.63
CA PHE A 354 -5.46 7.70 -34.55
C PHE A 354 -4.48 8.78 -35.01
N ARG A 355 -4.17 9.72 -34.13
CA ARG A 355 -3.16 10.77 -34.34
C ARG A 355 -2.07 10.73 -33.27
N PRO A 356 -0.82 11.07 -33.60
CA PRO A 356 0.26 11.10 -32.62
C PRO A 356 -0.05 12.01 -31.43
N LEU A 357 0.38 11.59 -30.24
CA LEU A 357 0.31 12.34 -29.01
C LEU A 357 1.68 12.29 -28.34
N ASP A 358 2.34 13.44 -28.24
CA ASP A 358 3.57 13.56 -27.46
C ASP A 358 3.19 13.51 -25.96
N PRO A 359 3.77 12.60 -25.16
CA PRO A 359 3.53 12.55 -23.72
C PRO A 359 3.74 13.88 -22.99
N ALA A 360 4.66 14.73 -23.47
CA ALA A 360 4.93 16.05 -22.88
C ALA A 360 3.79 17.06 -23.16
N ASP A 361 3.09 16.92 -24.28
CA ASP A 361 2.01 17.82 -24.71
C ASP A 361 0.62 17.31 -24.30
N ALA A 362 0.55 16.08 -23.77
CA ALA A 362 -0.68 15.37 -23.44
C ALA A 362 -1.38 15.86 -22.15
N GLY A 363 -1.23 17.15 -21.82
CA GLY A 363 -1.97 17.83 -20.75
C GLY A 363 -3.49 17.86 -21.02
N GLY A 364 -4.25 18.57 -20.17
CA GLY A 364 -5.72 18.51 -20.05
C GLY A 364 -6.60 18.82 -21.29
N ALA A 365 -6.06 18.80 -22.51
CA ALA A 365 -6.75 18.99 -23.78
C ALA A 365 -7.38 17.71 -24.35
N VAL A 366 -7.06 16.51 -23.83
CA VAL A 366 -7.63 15.24 -24.33
C VAL A 366 -8.86 14.84 -23.50
N PRO A 367 -10.04 14.61 -24.12
CA PRO A 367 -11.24 14.16 -23.40
C PRO A 367 -11.09 12.77 -22.78
N ASP A 368 -11.69 12.55 -21.60
CA ASP A 368 -11.68 11.26 -20.88
C ASP A 368 -12.16 10.06 -21.71
N THR A 369 -13.05 10.30 -22.65
CA THR A 369 -13.65 9.29 -23.53
C THR A 369 -12.77 8.96 -24.74
N ALA A 370 -11.74 9.77 -25.03
CA ALA A 370 -10.80 9.49 -26.11
C ALA A 370 -10.14 8.13 -25.89
N ARG A 371 -9.75 7.48 -26.99
CA ARG A 371 -9.03 6.21 -26.96
C ARG A 371 -7.55 6.46 -27.19
N VAL A 372 -6.71 5.82 -26.39
CA VAL A 372 -5.25 5.87 -26.52
C VAL A 372 -4.70 4.48 -26.79
N ARG A 373 -3.65 4.41 -27.59
CA ARG A 373 -2.82 3.21 -27.76
C ARG A 373 -1.35 3.56 -27.79
N LEU A 374 -0.52 2.55 -27.58
CA LEU A 374 0.92 2.63 -27.76
C LEU A 374 1.25 2.53 -29.25
N ARG A 375 2.16 3.38 -29.73
CA ARG A 375 2.71 3.25 -31.08
C ARG A 375 3.84 2.21 -31.04
N PRO A 376 3.81 1.17 -31.90
CA PRO A 376 4.92 0.26 -32.02
C PRO A 376 6.20 1.05 -32.32
N ALA A 377 7.28 0.74 -31.61
CA ALA A 377 8.57 1.38 -31.86
C ALA A 377 8.91 1.19 -33.34
N SER A 378 8.90 2.29 -34.10
CA SER A 378 9.28 2.22 -35.50
C SER A 378 10.74 1.75 -35.54
N ALA A 379 11.00 0.58 -36.11
CA ALA A 379 12.34 0.03 -36.27
C ALA A 379 13.20 1.03 -37.05
N GLY A 380 13.89 1.95 -36.35
CA GLY A 380 14.59 3.04 -37.03
C GLY A 380 15.13 4.19 -36.17
N ARG A 381 14.61 4.46 -34.96
CA ARG A 381 15.17 5.55 -34.14
C ARG A 381 16.18 5.03 -33.12
N LYS A 382 17.44 4.85 -33.56
CA LYS A 382 18.57 4.87 -32.63
C LYS A 382 18.57 6.23 -31.95
N THR A 383 18.28 6.27 -30.65
CA THR A 383 18.50 7.43 -29.81
C THR A 383 20.00 7.73 -29.81
N SER A 384 20.39 8.79 -30.52
CA SER A 384 21.75 9.32 -30.39
C SER A 384 21.95 9.82 -28.95
N PRO A 385 23.07 9.50 -28.29
CA PRO A 385 23.38 10.07 -26.98
C PRO A 385 23.50 11.60 -27.10
N PRO A 386 23.14 12.35 -26.04
CA PRO A 386 23.29 13.80 -26.04
C PRO A 386 24.75 14.17 -26.27
N ALA A 387 24.99 15.08 -27.21
CA ALA A 387 26.32 15.57 -27.53
C ALA A 387 26.99 16.15 -26.29
N ALA A 388 28.20 15.65 -25.98
CA ALA A 388 29.05 16.21 -24.95
C ALA A 388 29.32 17.70 -25.24
N PRO A 389 29.35 18.57 -24.22
CA PRO A 389 29.61 19.99 -24.42
C PRO A 389 31.02 20.18 -25.00
N ALA A 390 31.09 20.88 -26.13
CA ALA A 390 32.33 21.20 -26.83
C ALA A 390 33.29 21.98 -25.91
N GLY A 391 34.40 21.35 -25.53
CA GLY A 391 35.50 21.98 -24.82
C GLY A 391 36.11 23.08 -25.69
N ARG A 392 36.18 24.30 -25.15
CA ARG A 392 36.90 25.43 -25.75
C ARG A 392 38.37 25.06 -25.99
N PRO A 393 38.97 25.49 -27.12
CA PRO A 393 40.38 25.24 -27.39
C PRO A 393 41.26 26.03 -26.41
N ARG A 394 42.18 25.33 -25.75
CA ARG A 394 43.28 25.91 -24.98
C ARG A 394 44.22 26.64 -25.95
N THR A 395 44.23 27.96 -25.88
CA THR A 395 45.32 28.81 -26.41
C THR A 395 46.62 28.46 -25.71
N VAL A 396 47.59 27.98 -26.49
CA VAL A 396 48.99 27.80 -26.10
C VAL A 396 49.61 29.20 -26.00
N GLY A 397 49.81 29.66 -24.76
CA GLY A 397 50.58 30.85 -24.45
C GLY A 397 52.05 30.49 -24.22
N THR A 398 52.87 30.75 -25.23
CA THR A 398 54.33 30.81 -25.13
C THR A 398 54.72 31.95 -24.20
N THR A 399 55.35 31.64 -23.07
CA THR A 399 56.17 32.61 -22.33
C THR A 399 57.47 31.97 -21.90
N ALA A 400 58.52 32.33 -22.64
CA ALA A 400 59.90 32.24 -22.21
C ALA A 400 60.14 33.16 -21.00
N ARG A 401 60.97 32.72 -20.05
CA ARG A 401 61.79 33.59 -19.19
C ARG A 401 62.98 32.81 -18.63
N PRO A 402 64.06 33.50 -18.21
CA PRO A 402 65.42 33.13 -18.52
C PRO A 402 66.18 32.58 -17.31
N THR A 403 67.32 31.99 -17.63
CA THR A 403 68.45 31.70 -16.76
C THR A 403 68.91 32.92 -15.96
N SER A 404 69.14 32.74 -14.65
CA SER A 404 70.27 33.32 -13.90
C SER A 404 70.40 32.66 -12.52
N ASN A 405 71.62 32.12 -12.29
CA ASN A 405 72.38 31.88 -11.05
C ASN A 405 71.67 31.53 -9.74
N GLU A 406 72.02 30.36 -9.17
CA GLU A 406 73.21 30.17 -8.33
C GLU A 406 73.75 28.75 -8.46
#